data_AF-A0A480A8E5-F1
#
_entry.id   AF-A0A480A8E5-F1
#
_cell.length_a   1.000
_cell.length_b   1.000
_cell.length_c   1.000
_cell.angle_alpha   90.00
_cell.angle_beta   90.00
_cell.angle_gamma   90.00
#
_symmetry.space_group_name_H-M   'P 1'
#
loop_
_entity.id
_entity.type
_entity.pdbx_description
1 polymer ?
#
loop_
_entity_poly.entity_id
_entity_poly.type
_entity_poly.pdbx_seq_one_letter_code
_entity_poly.pdbx_strand_id
1 'polypeptide(L)'
;MPNRQEILEILGEAMEINSADITEETALKNLGDAWDSVAILSVISIIDSYAQKSIPVNAIVESKTIKDLIDLVYKNDNQVISYQ
;
A
#
# COMPACT_ATOMS: atom_id res chain seq x y z
N MET A 1 -6.65 -10.43 10.39
CA MET A 1 -5.95 -9.77 9.28
C MET A 1 -6.95 -9.71 8.14
N PRO A 2 -7.24 -8.52 7.59
CA PRO A 2 -8.19 -8.39 6.49
C PRO A 2 -7.74 -9.23 5.28
N ASN A 3 -8.65 -9.55 4.37
CA ASN A 3 -8.30 -10.14 3.08
C ASN A 3 -7.87 -9.05 2.07
N ARG A 4 -7.32 -9.45 0.90
CA ARG A 4 -6.79 -8.48 -0.08
C ARG A 4 -7.83 -7.47 -0.59
N GLN A 5 -9.07 -7.92 -0.76
CA GLN A 5 -10.18 -7.05 -1.19
C GLN A 5 -10.53 -6.04 -0.10
N GLU A 6 -10.54 -6.46 1.17
CA GLU A 6 -10.76 -5.56 2.30
C GLU A 6 -9.63 -4.52 2.43
N ILE A 7 -8.37 -4.91 2.18
CA ILE A 7 -7.27 -3.93 2.13
C ILE A 7 -7.45 -2.95 0.96
N LEU A 8 -7.90 -3.42 -0.21
CA LEU A 8 -8.18 -2.55 -1.36
C LEU A 8 -9.22 -1.48 -0.99
N GLU A 9 -10.27 -1.87 -0.29
CA GLU A 9 -11.32 -0.97 0.21
C GLU A 9 -10.76 0.05 1.20
N ILE A 10 -10.00 -0.39 2.19
CA ILE A 10 -9.37 0.49 3.19
C ILE A 10 -8.38 1.47 2.53
N LEU A 11 -7.61 1.03 1.54
CA LEU A 11 -6.72 1.89 0.76
C LEU A 11 -7.51 2.93 -0.05
N GLY A 12 -8.62 2.51 -0.67
CA GLY A 12 -9.53 3.42 -1.36
C GLY A 12 -10.05 4.52 -0.43
N GLU A 13 -10.56 4.15 0.74
CA GLU A 13 -11.01 5.11 1.76
C GLU A 13 -9.90 6.08 2.19
N ALA A 14 -8.67 5.58 2.39
CA ALA A 14 -7.52 6.39 2.79
C ALA A 14 -7.09 7.42 1.74
N MET A 15 -7.32 7.11 0.46
CA MET A 15 -7.03 7.98 -0.68
C MET A 15 -8.25 8.81 -1.11
N GLU A 16 -9.38 8.69 -0.40
CA GLU A 16 -10.67 9.29 -0.78
C GLU A 16 -11.14 8.88 -2.20
N ILE A 17 -10.84 7.64 -2.60
CA ILE A 17 -11.23 7.05 -3.89
C ILE A 17 -12.22 5.91 -3.66
N ASN A 18 -13.20 5.77 -4.55
CA ASN A 18 -14.04 4.59 -4.54
C ASN A 18 -13.22 3.35 -4.92
N SER A 19 -13.25 2.31 -4.09
CA SER A 19 -12.51 1.06 -4.33
C SER A 19 -12.92 0.35 -5.62
N ALA A 20 -14.11 0.64 -6.15
CA ALA A 20 -14.55 0.15 -7.46
C ALA A 20 -13.78 0.76 -8.64
N ASP A 21 -13.11 1.90 -8.45
CA ASP A 21 -12.37 2.62 -9.49
C ASP A 21 -10.88 2.25 -9.54
N ILE A 22 -10.42 1.44 -8.59
CA ILE A 22 -9.04 0.98 -8.50
C ILE A 22 -8.94 -0.55 -8.54
N THR A 23 -7.87 -1.04 -9.11
CA THR A 23 -7.50 -2.46 -9.07
C THR A 23 -6.08 -2.59 -8.56
N GLU A 24 -5.64 -3.83 -8.28
CA GLU A 24 -4.26 -4.08 -7.89
C GLU A 24 -3.24 -3.59 -8.93
N GLU A 25 -3.60 -3.56 -10.22
CA GLU A 25 -2.74 -3.11 -11.32
C GLU A 25 -2.72 -1.59 -11.49
N THR A 26 -3.60 -0.86 -10.81
CA THR A 26 -3.66 0.59 -10.88
C THR A 26 -2.33 1.18 -10.41
N ALA A 27 -1.70 1.97 -11.29
CA ALA A 27 -0.47 2.67 -10.97
C ALA A 27 -0.78 3.90 -10.08
N LEU A 28 -0.09 4.04 -8.95
CA LEU A 28 -0.31 5.11 -7.97
C LEU A 28 -0.12 6.50 -8.60
N LYS A 29 0.87 6.64 -9.49
CA LYS A 29 1.10 7.87 -10.24
C LYS A 29 -0.08 8.32 -11.11
N ASN A 30 -0.98 7.41 -11.48
CA ASN A 30 -2.16 7.73 -12.30
C ASN A 30 -3.32 8.24 -11.45
N LEU A 31 -3.24 8.14 -10.11
CA LEU A 31 -4.27 8.62 -9.19
C LEU A 31 -4.24 10.15 -9.01
N GLY A 32 -3.20 10.82 -9.51
CA GLY A 32 -3.08 12.28 -9.43
C GLY A 32 -3.13 12.77 -7.98
N ASP A 33 -4.03 13.70 -7.71
CA ASP A 33 -4.19 14.35 -6.40
C ASP A 33 -4.63 13.38 -5.28
N ALA A 34 -5.20 12.22 -5.63
CA ALA A 34 -5.59 11.22 -4.63
C ALA A 34 -4.39 10.43 -4.06
N TRP A 35 -3.20 10.58 -4.65
CA TRP A 35 -1.93 10.06 -4.11
C TRP A 35 -1.04 11.21 -3.63
N ASP A 36 -1.55 12.03 -2.73
CA ASP A 36 -0.82 13.15 -2.12
C ASP A 36 -0.13 12.77 -0.81
N SER A 37 0.52 13.74 -0.16
CA SER A 37 1.19 13.53 1.12
C SER A 37 0.25 13.08 2.25
N VAL A 38 -1.03 13.48 2.22
CA VAL A 38 -2.01 13.13 3.26
C VAL A 38 -2.44 11.68 3.09
N ALA A 39 -2.78 11.28 1.86
CA ALA A 39 -3.08 9.90 1.50
C ALA A 39 -1.91 8.96 1.83
N ILE A 40 -0.68 9.36 1.51
CA ILE A 40 0.53 8.59 1.84
C ILE A 40 0.66 8.38 3.36
N LEU A 41 0.42 9.41 4.19
CA LEU A 41 0.47 9.28 5.64
C LEU A 41 -0.59 8.32 6.17
N SER A 42 -1.82 8.39 5.64
CA SER A 42 -2.90 7.47 5.97
C SER A 42 -2.53 6.02 5.62
N VAL A 43 -1.98 5.81 4.42
CA VAL A 43 -1.52 4.50 3.94
C VAL A 43 -0.38 3.94 4.79
N ILE A 44 0.57 4.78 5.21
CA ILE A 44 1.62 4.37 6.16
C ILE A 44 1.00 3.86 7.46
N SER A 45 0.03 4.58 8.03
CA SER A 45 -0.64 4.17 9.26
C SER A 45 -1.40 2.86 9.11
N ILE A 46 -2.05 2.64 7.95
CA ILE A 46 -2.77 1.40 7.64
C ILE A 46 -1.79 0.22 7.54
N ILE A 47 -0.72 0.39 6.76
CA ILE A 47 0.30 -0.64 6.58
C ILE A 47 0.94 -0.99 7.93
N ASP A 48 1.30 -0.01 8.76
CA ASP A 48 1.89 -0.24 10.08
C ASP A 48 0.91 -0.97 11.03
N SER A 49 -0.40 -0.70 10.91
CA SER A 49 -1.43 -1.34 11.74
C SER A 49 -1.69 -2.81 11.39
N TYR A 50 -1.58 -3.17 10.10
CA TYR A 50 -1.94 -4.50 9.62
C TYR A 50 -0.73 -5.38 9.31
N ALA A 51 0.41 -4.81 8.95
CA ALA A 51 1.64 -5.56 8.74
C ALA A 51 2.09 -6.16 10.08
N GLN A 52 2.50 -7.43 10.05
CA GLN A 52 3.07 -8.08 11.24
C GLN A 52 4.56 -7.77 11.43
N LYS A 53 5.06 -6.74 10.74
CA LYS A 53 6.47 -6.35 10.69
C LYS A 53 6.60 -4.85 10.48
N SER A 54 7.75 -4.31 10.86
CA SER A 54 8.08 -2.92 10.55
C SER A 54 8.37 -2.77 9.06
N ILE A 55 7.59 -1.92 8.39
CA ILE A 55 7.79 -1.57 6.98
C ILE A 55 8.53 -0.24 6.92
N PRO A 56 9.69 -0.16 6.24
CA PRO A 56 10.38 1.10 6.12
C PRO A 56 9.61 2.02 5.17
N VAL A 57 9.47 3.31 5.55
CA VAL A 57 8.64 4.29 4.83
C VAL A 57 9.03 4.40 3.35
N ASN A 58 10.31 4.27 3.01
CA ASN A 58 10.75 4.31 1.62
C ASN A 58 10.14 3.19 0.76
N ALA A 59 9.88 2.00 1.31
CA ALA A 59 9.23 0.92 0.56
C ALA A 59 7.78 1.29 0.17
N ILE A 60 7.10 2.07 1.01
CA ILE A 60 5.75 2.58 0.74
C ILE A 60 5.82 3.69 -0.31
N VAL A 61 6.75 4.65 -0.16
CA VAL A 61 6.92 5.77 -1.10
C VAL A 61 7.41 5.33 -2.48
N GLU A 62 8.21 4.27 -2.56
CA GLU A 62 8.74 3.70 -3.81
C GLU A 62 7.76 2.71 -4.49
N SER A 63 6.63 2.41 -3.85
CA SER A 63 5.59 1.56 -4.43
C SER A 63 5.03 2.20 -5.70
N LYS A 64 4.73 1.37 -6.72
CA LYS A 64 4.29 1.85 -8.04
C LYS A 64 2.83 1.57 -8.30
N THR A 65 2.31 0.50 -7.69
CA THR A 65 0.97 -0.01 -7.90
C THR A 65 0.27 -0.24 -6.58
N ILE A 66 -1.06 -0.34 -6.62
CA ILE A 66 -1.86 -0.74 -5.46
C ILE A 66 -1.43 -2.11 -4.95
N LYS A 67 -1.11 -3.05 -5.85
CA LYS A 67 -0.57 -4.36 -5.49
C LYS A 67 0.66 -4.26 -4.59
N ASP A 68 1.59 -3.36 -4.89
CA ASP A 68 2.82 -3.21 -4.11
C ASP A 68 2.48 -2.88 -2.65
N LEU A 69 1.51 -1.98 -2.41
CA LEU A 69 1.05 -1.61 -1.07
C LEU A 69 0.38 -2.79 -0.35
N ILE A 70 -0.50 -3.51 -1.04
CA ILE A 70 -1.17 -4.70 -0.49
C ILE A 70 -0.11 -5.75 -0.13
N ASP A 71 0.87 -5.97 -1.00
CA ASP A 71 1.92 -6.94 -0.77
C ASP A 71 2.80 -6.55 0.43
N LEU A 72 3.00 -5.27 0.75
CA LEU A 72 3.69 -4.86 1.98
C LEU A 72 2.97 -5.33 3.25
N VAL A 73 1.63 -5.41 3.23
CA VAL A 73 0.82 -5.90 4.35
C VAL A 73 0.98 -7.41 4.56
N TYR A 74 1.03 -8.19 3.46
CA TYR A 74 1.00 -9.67 3.54
C TYR A 74 2.35 -10.36 3.37
N LYS A 75 3.34 -9.72 2.77
CA LYS A 75 4.62 -10.36 2.47
C LYS A 75 5.43 -10.47 3.76
N ASN A 76 5.43 -11.66 4.36
CA ASN A 76 6.41 -12.00 5.39
C ASN A 76 7.81 -12.02 4.78
N ASP A 77 8.80 -11.41 5.44
CA ASP A 77 10.17 -11.31 4.94
C ASP A 77 10.77 -12.70 4.68
N ASN A 78 10.79 -13.09 3.42
CA ASN A 78 11.67 -14.13 2.91
C ASN A 78 12.30 -13.68 1.58
N GLN A 79 12.80 -12.45 1.58
CA GLN A 79 13.68 -11.94 0.54
C GLN A 79 14.87 -11.29 1.25
N VAL A 80 15.81 -12.15 1.67
CA VAL A 80 17.18 -11.77 1.99
C VAL A 80 17.75 -11.12 0.73
N ILE A 81 17.83 -9.80 0.68
CA ILE A 81 18.64 -9.13 -0.33
C ILE A 81 20.06 -9.12 0.22
N SER A 82 20.79 -10.20 -0.08
CA SER A 82 22.23 -10.29 0.07
C SER A 82 22.86 -9.30 -0.91
N TYR A 83 23.43 -8.21 -0.42
CA TYR A 83 24.41 -7.45 -1.20
C TYR A 83 25.76 -8.12 -1.03
N GLN A 84 26.26 -8.76 -2.10
CA GLN A 84 27.68 -9.05 -2.27
C GLN A 84 28.42 -7.79 -2.73
#